data_AF-A0A9D8GME6-F1
#
_entry.id   AF-A0A9D8GME6-F1
#
_cell.length_a   1.000
_cell.length_b   1.000
_cell.length_c   1.000
_cell.angle_alpha   90.00
_cell.angle_beta   90.00
_cell.angle_gamma   90.00
#
_symmetry.space_group_name_H-M   'P 1'
#
loop_
_entity.id
_entity.type
_entity.pdbx_description
1 polymer ?
#
loop_
_entity_poly.entity_id
_entity_poly.type
_entity_poly.pdbx_seq_one_letter_code
_entity_poly.pdbx_strand_id
1 'polypeptide(L)'
;MKFGRVKLAEAAGAILAHAAGAGEARFKKGRVLSAADLAALDAAGVREVTAARLEPGDVPEDEAARRIALAAAGPGLRVAEAFTGRC
;
A
#
# COMPACT_ATOMS: atom_id res chain seq x y z
N MET A 1 -2.63 7.67 -7.58
CA MET A 1 -1.85 6.47 -7.21
C MET A 1 -1.30 5.84 -8.47
N LYS A 2 -0.03 5.41 -8.43
CA LYS A 2 0.59 4.61 -9.49
C LYS A 2 0.83 3.19 -9.00
N PHE A 3 0.12 2.23 -9.58
CA PHE A 3 0.28 0.80 -9.30
C PHE A 3 0.96 0.10 -10.47
N GLY A 4 1.93 -0.75 -10.17
CA GLY A 4 2.57 -1.57 -11.20
C GLY A 4 3.92 -2.11 -10.77
N ARG A 5 4.70 -2.59 -11.75
CA ARG A 5 6.11 -2.92 -11.55
C ARG A 5 6.92 -1.64 -11.43
N VAL A 6 7.73 -1.55 -10.39
CA VAL A 6 8.58 -0.40 -10.07
C VAL A 6 10.00 -0.91 -9.88
N LYS A 7 10.96 -0.24 -10.52
CA LYS A 7 12.39 -0.48 -10.29
C LYS A 7 12.71 -0.21 -8.83
N LEU A 8 13.54 -1.05 -8.22
CA LEU A 8 13.85 -0.96 -6.80
C LEU A 8 14.42 0.42 -6.41
N ALA A 9 15.21 1.03 -7.30
CA ALA A 9 15.76 2.38 -7.15
C ALA A 9 14.69 3.49 -7.04
N GLU A 10 13.47 3.24 -7.53
CA GLU A 10 12.34 4.19 -7.54
C GLU A 10 11.22 3.78 -6.57
N ALA A 11 11.43 2.70 -5.80
CA ALA A 11 10.41 2.09 -4.97
C ALA A 11 10.37 2.62 -3.52
N ALA A 12 11.20 3.62 -3.19
CA ALA A 12 11.20 4.22 -1.85
C ALA A 12 9.82 4.82 -1.52
N GLY A 13 9.27 4.44 -0.36
CA GLY A 13 7.94 4.85 0.09
C GLY A 13 6.79 4.15 -0.66
N ALA A 14 7.06 3.28 -1.62
CA ALA A 14 6.02 2.49 -2.28
C ALA A 14 5.53 1.36 -1.36
N ILE A 15 4.26 1.00 -1.50
CA ILE A 15 3.59 -0.04 -0.73
C ILE A 15 3.62 -1.33 -1.56
N LEU A 16 4.20 -2.40 -1.03
CA LEU A 16 4.24 -3.69 -1.71
C LEU A 16 2.83 -4.24 -1.99
N ALA A 17 2.53 -4.51 -3.25
CA ALA A 17 1.28 -5.14 -3.66
C ALA A 17 1.25 -6.64 -3.34
N HIS A 18 2.41 -7.28 -3.48
CA HIS A 18 2.62 -8.70 -3.22
C HIS A 18 3.80 -8.88 -2.26
N ALA A 19 3.85 -10.05 -1.62
CA ALA A 19 5.00 -10.39 -0.82
C ALA A 19 6.24 -10.50 -1.73
N ALA A 20 7.37 -9.94 -1.28
CA ALA A 20 8.66 -10.04 -1.96
C ALA A 20 9.63 -10.86 -1.12
N GLY A 21 10.44 -11.70 -1.77
CA GLY A 21 11.50 -12.46 -1.10
C GLY A 21 12.85 -11.79 -1.32
N ALA A 22 13.72 -11.80 -0.30
CA ALA A 22 15.12 -11.42 -0.40
C ALA A 22 15.98 -12.43 0.35
N GLY A 23 16.48 -13.46 -0.34
CA GLY A 23 17.15 -14.58 0.30
C GLY A 23 16.23 -15.26 1.31
N GLU A 24 16.63 -15.29 2.59
CA GLU A 24 15.82 -15.83 3.69
C GLU A 24 14.74 -14.85 4.20
N ALA A 25 14.86 -13.55 3.90
CA ALA A 25 13.90 -12.55 4.34
C ALA A 25 12.66 -12.53 3.44
N ARG A 26 11.48 -12.34 4.07
CA ARG A 26 10.20 -12.23 3.35
C ARG A 26 9.45 -10.98 3.77
N PHE A 27 9.23 -10.09 2.81
CA PHE A 27 8.48 -8.85 3.00
C PHE A 27 7.01 -9.11 2.71
N LYS A 28 6.12 -8.78 3.66
CA LYS A 28 4.67 -8.96 3.52
C LYS A 28 4.08 -7.91 2.58
N LYS A 29 2.98 -8.26 1.90
CA LYS A 29 2.13 -7.29 1.19
C LYS A 29 1.67 -6.18 2.14
N GLY A 30 1.50 -4.97 1.63
CA GLY A 30 1.12 -3.79 2.42
C GLY A 30 2.29 -3.11 3.14
N ARG A 31 3.51 -3.66 3.09
CA ARG A 31 4.69 -2.99 3.64
C ARG A 31 5.03 -1.74 2.82
N VAL A 32 5.23 -0.61 3.49
CA VAL A 32 5.87 0.58 2.93
C VAL A 32 7.38 0.34 2.88
N LEU A 33 7.98 0.47 1.70
CA LEU A 33 9.40 0.20 1.49
C LEU A 33 10.27 1.34 2.01
N SER A 34 11.05 1.06 3.05
CA SER A 34 12.11 1.94 3.57
C SER A 34 13.41 1.76 2.79
N ALA A 35 14.36 2.69 2.96
CA ALA A 35 15.69 2.55 2.36
C ALA A 35 16.41 1.25 2.77
N ALA A 36 16.21 0.80 4.01
CA ALA A 36 16.76 -0.47 4.49
C ALA A 36 16.11 -1.69 3.81
N ASP A 37 14.80 -1.65 3.57
CA ASP A 37 14.11 -2.70 2.82
C ASP A 37 14.65 -2.79 1.38
N LEU A 38 14.86 -1.63 0.74
CA LEU A 38 15.42 -1.57 -0.61
C LEU A 38 16.85 -2.14 -0.64
N ALA A 39 17.70 -1.81 0.33
CA ALA A 39 19.05 -2.36 0.39
C ALA A 39 19.05 -3.90 0.56
N ALA A 40 18.15 -4.43 1.41
CA ALA A 40 18.01 -5.87 1.60
C ALA A 40 17.50 -6.59 0.34
N LEU A 41 16.51 -6.00 -0.35
CA LEU A 41 16.00 -6.51 -1.62
C LEU A 41 17.08 -6.50 -2.72
N ASP A 42 17.89 -5.44 -2.78
CA ASP A 42 18.97 -5.32 -3.77
C ASP A 42 20.08 -6.34 -3.51
N ALA A 43 20.47 -6.51 -2.24
CA ALA A 43 21.46 -7.52 -1.83
C ALA A 43 21.03 -8.95 -2.16
N ALA A 44 19.73 -9.20 -2.23
CA ALA A 44 19.16 -10.48 -2.66
C ALA A 44 18.91 -10.58 -4.18
N GLY A 45 19.33 -9.58 -4.97
CA GLY A 45 19.23 -9.57 -6.42
C GLY A 45 17.85 -9.20 -6.97
N VAL A 46 16.92 -8.73 -6.13
CA VAL A 46 15.63 -8.22 -6.59
C VAL A 46 15.87 -6.86 -7.27
N ARG A 47 15.38 -6.70 -8.51
CA ARG A 47 15.55 -5.44 -9.27
C ARG A 47 14.25 -4.67 -9.46
N GLU A 48 13.11 -5.36 -9.38
CA GLU A 48 11.79 -4.77 -9.53
C GLU A 48 10.82 -5.41 -8.53
N VAL A 49 9.85 -4.63 -8.08
CA VAL A 49 8.75 -5.10 -7.23
C VAL A 49 7.42 -4.61 -7.78
N THR A 50 6.34 -5.36 -7.56
CA THR A 50 4.99 -4.86 -7.82
C THR A 50 4.54 -4.07 -6.60
N ALA A 51 4.36 -2.76 -6.77
CA ALA A 51 4.08 -1.85 -5.67
C ALA A 51 3.14 -0.71 -6.09
N ALA A 52 2.55 -0.08 -5.09
CA ALA A 52 1.75 1.11 -5.19
C ALA A 52 2.54 2.32 -4.70
N ARG A 53 2.71 3.34 -5.53
CA ARG A 53 3.24 4.64 -5.11
C ARG A 53 2.09 5.63 -4.97
N LEU A 54 1.93 6.17 -3.77
CA LEU A 54 0.98 7.24 -3.51
C LEU A 54 1.46 8.53 -4.18
N GLU A 55 0.52 9.25 -4.76
CA GLU A 55 0.68 10.57 -5.35
C GLU A 55 0.00 11.61 -4.45
N PRO A 56 0.40 12.89 -4.57
CA PRO A 56 -0.30 13.96 -3.87
C PRO A 56 -1.80 13.91 -4.16
N GLY A 57 -2.61 13.89 -3.09
CA GLY A 57 -4.07 13.80 -3.18
C GLY A 57 -4.63 12.38 -3.08
N ASP A 58 -3.80 11.33 -3.11
CA ASP A 58 -4.28 9.98 -2.80
C ASP A 58 -4.72 9.87 -1.34
N VAL A 59 -5.77 9.08 -1.12
CA VAL A 59 -6.36 8.85 0.20
C VAL A 59 -6.31 7.35 0.50
N PRO A 60 -5.91 6.93 1.71
CA PRO A 60 -5.99 5.54 2.11
C PRO A 60 -7.42 4.99 2.00
N GLU A 61 -7.55 3.71 1.64
CA GLU A 61 -8.83 3.07 1.32
C GLU A 61 -9.86 3.19 2.46
N ASP A 62 -9.47 2.92 3.70
CA ASP A 62 -10.38 3.01 4.85
C ASP A 62 -10.83 4.44 5.12
N GLU A 63 -9.93 5.41 4.93
CA GLU A 63 -10.29 6.82 5.05
C GLU A 63 -11.23 7.27 3.92
N ALA A 64 -11.03 6.76 2.70
CA ALA A 64 -11.95 7.00 1.59
C ALA A 64 -13.33 6.38 1.85
N ALA A 65 -13.39 5.14 2.32
CA ALA A 65 -14.63 4.44 2.67
C ALA A 65 -15.40 5.21 3.76
N ARG A 66 -14.71 5.58 4.85
CA ARG A 66 -15.29 6.40 5.93
C ARG A 66 -15.91 7.69 5.42
N ARG A 67 -15.23 8.42 4.53
CA ARG A 67 -15.76 9.68 3.95
C ARG A 67 -17.03 9.42 3.15
N ILE A 68 -17.06 8.37 2.34
CA ILE A 68 -18.23 8.00 1.53
C ILE A 68 -19.40 7.63 2.43
N ALA A 69 -19.21 6.77 3.44
CA ALA A 69 -20.30 6.37 4.32
C ALA A 69 -20.84 7.52 5.16
N LEU A 70 -20.00 8.43 5.65
CA LEU A 70 -20.47 9.62 6.36
C LEU A 70 -21.30 10.54 5.46
N ALA A 71 -20.92 10.67 4.18
CA ALA A 71 -21.69 11.46 3.22
C ALA A 71 -23.01 10.79 2.81
N ALA A 72 -23.05 9.46 2.79
CA ALA A 72 -24.24 8.67 2.44
C ALA A 72 -25.18 8.37 3.62
N ALA A 73 -24.73 8.59 4.87
CA ALA A 73 -25.51 8.29 6.06
C ALA A 73 -26.77 9.16 6.14
N GLY A 74 -27.91 8.52 6.38
CA GLY A 74 -29.22 9.16 6.53
C GLY A 74 -30.06 8.48 7.61
N PRO A 75 -31.32 8.91 7.81
CA PRO A 75 -32.20 8.34 8.82
C PRO A 75 -32.30 6.81 8.71
N GLY A 76 -32.08 6.11 9.82
CA GLY A 76 -32.13 4.64 9.89
C GLY A 76 -30.82 3.92 9.52
N LEU A 77 -29.76 4.64 9.13
CA LEU A 77 -28.44 4.07 8.83
C LEU A 77 -27.45 4.29 9.99
N ARG A 78 -26.51 3.35 10.14
CA ARG A 78 -25.33 3.49 11.02
C ARG A 78 -24.10 3.22 10.19
N VAL A 79 -23.09 4.07 10.33
CA VAL A 79 -21.77 3.87 9.73
C VAL A 79 -20.96 2.94 10.62
N ALA A 80 -20.39 1.87 10.07
CA ALA A 80 -19.44 1.02 10.78
C ALA A 80 -18.03 1.59 10.66
N GLU A 81 -17.10 1.09 11.49
CA GLU A 81 -15.69 1.42 11.35
C GLU A 81 -15.18 0.94 9.99
N ALA A 82 -14.39 1.78 9.32
CA ALA A 82 -13.86 1.45 8.01
C ALA A 82 -12.75 0.40 8.13
N PHE A 83 -12.89 -0.70 7.40
CA PHE A 83 -11.91 -1.78 7.37
C PHE A 83 -11.86 -2.44 5.99
N THR A 84 -10.66 -2.52 5.40
CA THR A 84 -10.45 -3.07 4.05
C THR A 84 -11.35 -2.41 3.01
N GLY A 85 -11.52 -1.08 3.12
CA GLY A 85 -12.30 -0.26 2.19
C GLY A 85 -13.81 -0.36 2.30
N ARG A 86 -14.33 -0.85 3.43
CA ARG A 86 -15.77 -1.05 3.67
C ARG A 86 -16.16 -0.49 5.04
N CYS A 87 -17.38 0.01 5.17
CA CYS A 87 -17.93 0.70 6.35
C CYS A 87 -19.45 0.70 6.33
#